data_AF-A0A0K2RM90-F1
#
_entry.id   AF-A0A0K2RM90-F1
#
_cell.length_a   1.000
_cell.length_b   1.000
_cell.length_c   1.000
_cell.angle_alpha   90.00
_cell.angle_beta   90.00
_cell.angle_gamma   90.00
#
_symmetry.space_group_name_H-M   'P 1'
#
loop_
_entity.id
_entity.type
_entity.pdbx_description
1 polymer ?
#
loop_
_entity_poly.entity_id
_entity_poly.type
_entity_poly.pdbx_seq_one_letter_code
_entity_poly.pdbx_strand_id
1 'polypeptide(L)' 'MDITAENVWVMVSAALALLMTPALGLFYSGMTRAKASLNMIMMSFISAGIVGAVWILWATR' A
#
# COMPACT_ATOMS: atom_id res chain seq x y z
N MET A 1 -19.40 -9.10 -19.73
CA MET A 1 -18.40 -9.43 -18.70
C MET A 1 -19.12 -9.27 -17.38
N ASP A 2 -19.53 -10.38 -16.78
CA ASP A 2 -20.26 -10.34 -15.51
C ASP A 2 -19.27 -10.36 -14.35
N ILE A 3 -19.40 -9.40 -13.44
CA ILE A 3 -18.60 -9.37 -12.21
C ILE A 3 -19.30 -10.30 -11.21
N THR A 4 -18.68 -11.43 -10.88
CA THR A 4 -19.18 -12.36 -9.86
C THR A 4 -18.90 -11.85 -8.45
N ALA A 5 -19.60 -12.39 -7.44
CA ALA A 5 -19.34 -12.05 -6.04
C ALA A 5 -17.89 -12.33 -5.60
N GLU A 6 -17.28 -13.38 -6.15
CA GLU A 6 -15.87 -13.73 -5.91
C GLU A 6 -14.92 -12.65 -6.43
N ASN A 7 -15.17 -12.13 -7.63
CA ASN A 7 -14.37 -11.05 -8.21
C ASN A 7 -14.43 -9.80 -7.31
N VAL A 8 -15.63 -9.43 -6.85
CA VAL A 8 -15.82 -8.29 -5.94
C VAL A 8 -15.05 -8.51 -4.63
N TRP A 9 -15.16 -9.71 -4.04
CA TRP A 9 -14.49 -10.01 -2.78
C TRP A 9 -12.98 -9.88 -2.89
N VAL A 10 -12.37 -10.42 -3.95
CA VAL A 10 -10.92 -10.34 -4.17
C VAL A 10 -10.49 -8.89 -4.44
N MET A 11 -11.25 -8.12 -5.23
CA MET A 11 -10.94 -6.71 -5.50
C MET A 11 -10.99 -5.86 -4.22
N VAL A 12 -12.02 -6.05 -3.38
CA VAL A 12 -12.14 -5.35 -2.10
C VAL A 12 -11.01 -5.77 -1.15
N SER A 13 -10.72 -7.06 -1.07
CA SER A 13 -9.62 -7.58 -0.23
C SER A 13 -8.26 -7.00 -0.66
N ALA A 14 -8.00 -6.91 -1.97
CA ALA A 14 -6.79 -6.31 -2.51
C ALA A 14 -6.71 -4.80 -2.19
N ALA A 15 -7.83 -4.07 -2.25
CA ALA A 15 -7.87 -2.67 -1.86
C ALA A 15 -7.58 -2.46 -0.36
N LEU A 16 -8.13 -3.33 0.50
CA LEU A 16 -7.84 -3.32 1.94
C LEU A 16 -6.37 -3.62 2.24
N ALA A 17 -5.78 -4.60 1.55
CA ALA A 17 -4.35 -4.90 1.68
C ALA A 17 -3.47 -3.73 1.20
N LEU A 18 -3.84 -3.08 0.09
CA LEU A 18 -3.13 -1.91 -0.42
C LEU A 18 -3.13 -0.75 0.59
N LEU A 19 -4.23 -0.57 1.33
CA LEU A 19 -4.34 0.47 2.37
C LEU A 19 -3.42 0.25 3.57
N MET A 20 -2.94 -0.98 3.83
CA MET A 20 -2.05 -1.25 4.96
C MET A 20 -0.71 -0.52 4.85
N THR A 21 -0.15 -0.39 3.65
CA THR A 21 1.16 0.23 3.42
C THR A 21 1.21 1.73 3.82
N PRO A 22 0.27 2.59 3.39
CA PRO A 22 0.20 3.96 3.90
C PRO A 22 -0.31 4.03 5.35
N ALA A 23 -1.15 3.09 5.80
CA ALA A 23 -1.61 3.06 7.20
C ALA A 23 -0.45 2.87 8.19
N LEU A 24 0.56 2.07 7.84
CA LEU A 24 1.80 1.98 8.62
C LEU A 24 2.53 3.31 8.66
N GLY A 25 2.61 4.05 7.55
CA GLY A 25 3.24 5.38 7.51
C GLY A 25 2.56 6.36 8.46
N LEU A 26 1.22 6.36 8.49
CA LEU A 26 0.44 7.15 9.43
C LEU A 26 0.70 6.72 10.89
N PHE A 27 0.60 5.42 11.18
CA PHE A 27 0.82 4.87 12.51
C PHE A 27 2.24 5.15 13.04
N TYR A 28 3.27 4.88 12.24
CA TYR A 28 4.66 5.13 12.60
C TYR A 28 4.96 6.62 12.71
N SER A 29 4.37 7.46 11.87
CA SER A 29 4.57 8.91 11.96
C SER A 29 4.09 9.48 13.30
N GLY A 30 3.03 8.93 13.89
CA GLY A 30 2.51 9.29 15.22
C GLY A 30 3.44 8.91 16.38
N MET A 31 4.36 7.97 16.16
CA MET A 31 5.41 7.61 17.11
C MET A 31 6.73 8.37 16.89
N THR A 32 6.83 9.16 15.82
CA THR A 32 8.01 9.99 15.53
C THR A 32 7.84 11.44 15.95
N ARG A 33 8.94 12.20 16.02
CA ARG A 33 8.89 13.66 16.25
C ARG A 33 8.17 14.34 15.08
N ALA A 34 7.38 15.37 15.36
CA ALA A 34 6.58 16.10 14.36
C ALA A 34 7.35 16.49 13.09
N LYS A 35 8.61 16.96 13.24
CA LYS A 35 9.47 17.34 12.11
C LYS A 35 9.79 16.20 11.12
N ALA A 36 9.67 14.94 11.54
CA ALA A 36 9.99 13.76 10.74
C ALA A 36 8.74 13.00 10.26
N SER A 37 7.54 13.42 10.67
CA SER A 37 6.27 12.74 10.36
C SER A 37 6.01 12.67 8.85
N LEU A 38 6.20 13.77 8.13
CA LEU A 38 6.03 13.81 6.67
C LEU A 38 6.98 12.84 5.96
N ASN A 39 8.24 12.77 6.40
CA ASN A 39 9.24 11.87 5.83
C ASN A 39 8.82 10.40 5.99
N MET A 40 8.29 10.01 7.16
CA MET A 40 7.81 8.65 7.38
C MET A 40 6.61 8.29 6.48
N ILE A 41 5.67 9.22 6.31
CA ILE A 41 4.52 9.00 5.43
C ILE A 41 4.98 8.86 3.98
N MET A 42 5.87 9.75 3.50
CA MET A 42 6.41 9.70 2.14
C MET A 42 7.15 8.39 1.87
N MET A 43 7.90 7.87 2.85
CA MET A 43 8.63 6.61 2.73
C MET A 43 7.66 5.42 2.49
N SER A 44 6.49 5.41 3.13
CA SER A 44 5.43 4.42 2.88
C SER A 44 4.79 4.53 1.50
N PHE A 45 4.53 5.74 0.99
CA PHE A 45 3.96 5.91 -0.36
C PHE A 45 4.95 5.53 -1.45
N ILE A 46 6.22 5.91 -1.29
CA ILE A 46 7.28 5.57 -2.23
C ILE A 46 7.50 4.05 -2.24
N SER A 47 7.51 3.38 -1.08
CA SER A 47 7.65 1.93 -1.03
C SER A 47 6.51 1.19 -1.75
N ALA A 48 5.25 1.65 -1.59
CA ALA A 48 4.11 1.08 -2.30
C ALA A 48 4.28 1.14 -3.83
N GLY A 49 4.76 2.28 -4.35
CA GLY A 49 5.03 2.45 -5.78
C GLY A 49 6.19 1.59 -6.29
N ILE A 50 7.31 1.55 -5.55
CA ILE A 50 8.49 0.75 -5.92
C ILE A 50 8.15 -0.74 -5.90
N VAL A 51 7.52 -1.23 -4.83
CA VAL A 51 7.15 -2.65 -4.71
C VAL A 51 6.18 -3.05 -5.83
N GLY A 52 5.18 -2.20 -6.15
CA GLY A 52 4.28 -2.45 -7.26
C GLY A 52 5.01 -2.56 -8.62
N ALA A 53 5.95 -1.65 -8.89
CA ALA A 53 6.75 -1.69 -10.11
C ALA A 53 7.65 -2.92 -10.19
N VAL A 54 8.37 -3.23 -9.10
CA VAL A 54 9.24 -4.41 -9.01
C VAL A 54 8.42 -5.70 -9.17
N TRP A 55 7.23 -5.74 -8.59
CA TRP A 55 6.34 -6.89 -8.65
C TRP A 55 5.97 -7.21 -10.11
N ILE A 56 5.52 -6.21 -10.87
CA ILE A 56 5.13 -6.36 -12.27
C ILE A 56 6.32 -6.72 -13.18
N LEU A 57 7.49 -6.09 -12.94
CA LEU A 57 8.65 -6.23 -13.83
C LEU A 57 9.42 -7.54 -13.60
N TRP A 58 9.51 -8.00 -12.36
CA TRP A 58 10.36 -9.14 -11.99
C TRP A 58 9.64 -10.24 -11.21
N ALA A 59 8.76 -9.93 -10.26
CA ALA A 59 8.20 -10.97 -9.38
C ALA A 59 7.08 -11.80 -10.03
N THR A 60 6.40 -11.26 -11.04
CA THR A 60 5.36 -11.96 -11.83
C THR A 60 5.91 -12.73 -13.05
N ARG A 61 7.23 -12.82 -13.19
CA ARG A 61 7.91 -13.65 -14.21
C ARG A 61 8.35 -14.96 -13.56
#